data_AF-A0A2L2Z013-F1
#
_entry.id   AF-A0A2L2Z013-F1
#
_cell.length_a   1.000
_cell.length_b   1.000
_cell.length_c   1.000
_cell.angle_alpha   90.00
_cell.angle_beta   90.00
_cell.angle_gamma   90.00
#
_symmetry.space_group_name_H-M   'P 1'
#
loop_
_entity.id
_entity.type
_entity.pdbx_description
1 polymer ?
#
loop_
_entity_poly.entity_id
_entity_poly.type
_entity_poly.pdbx_seq_one_letter_code
_entity_poly.pdbx_strand_id
1 'polypeptide(L)'
;QRELKYRHDDGSFSTFGDADVEGSMFLTAFVLRSFYEAQDYILIEDSILRQMQDWIVSKQLDNGCFPNTGQIIDFDVQDGLTY
;
A
#
# COMPACT_ATOMS: atom_id res chain seq x y z
N GLN A 1 -18.20 -5.99 -0.18
CA GLN A 1 -17.22 -5.89 -1.28
C GLN A 1 -17.06 -4.44 -1.72
N ARG A 2 -16.17 -3.68 -1.07
CA ARG A 2 -15.93 -2.26 -1.37
C ARG A 2 -14.44 -1.90 -1.48
N GLU A 3 -13.55 -2.76 -0.99
CA GLU A 3 -12.10 -2.51 -0.91
C GLU A 3 -11.33 -2.80 -2.21
N LEU A 4 -11.90 -3.59 -3.13
CA LEU A 4 -11.32 -3.85 -4.46
C LEU A 4 -11.35 -2.62 -5.40
N LYS A 5 -12.01 -1.53 -5.01
CA LYS A 5 -12.05 -0.29 -5.82
C LYS A 5 -10.76 0.54 -5.73
N TYR A 6 -9.87 0.21 -4.80
CA TYR A 6 -8.67 0.99 -4.50
C TYR A 6 -7.38 0.29 -4.95
N ARG A 7 -7.49 -0.90 -5.56
CA ARG A 7 -6.36 -1.73 -5.99
C ARG A 7 -6.10 -1.53 -7.47
N HIS A 8 -4.87 -1.16 -7.82
CA HIS A 8 -4.36 -1.17 -9.18
C HIS A 8 -4.01 -2.59 -9.64
N ASP A 9 -3.96 -2.81 -10.95
CA ASP A 9 -3.55 -4.09 -11.55
C ASP A 9 -2.10 -4.48 -11.21
N ASP A 10 -1.26 -3.51 -10.82
CA ASP A 10 0.12 -3.71 -10.38
C ASP A 10 0.25 -4.13 -8.91
N GLY A 11 -0.88 -4.29 -8.19
CA GLY A 11 -0.91 -4.70 -6.79
C GLY A 11 -0.81 -3.54 -5.79
N SER A 12 -0.70 -2.30 -6.25
CA SER A 12 -0.66 -1.11 -5.39
C SER A 12 -2.05 -0.63 -4.96
N PHE A 13 -2.09 0.15 -3.88
CA PHE A 13 -3.32 0.77 -3.38
C PHE A 13 -3.24 2.29 -3.46
N SER A 14 -4.32 2.94 -3.89
CA SER A 14 -4.45 4.40 -3.89
C SER A 14 -5.77 4.85 -3.27
N THR A 15 -5.80 6.08 -2.76
CA THR A 15 -7.00 6.68 -2.14
C THR A 15 -8.18 6.80 -3.12
N PHE A 16 -7.93 6.82 -4.43
CA PHE A 16 -8.99 6.89 -5.45
C PHE A 16 -8.96 5.76 -6.49
N GLY A 17 -8.21 4.66 -6.26
CA GLY A 17 -8.05 3.58 -7.25
C GLY A 17 -7.42 4.06 -8.56
N ASP A 18 -7.92 3.57 -9.69
CA ASP A 18 -7.46 3.92 -11.06
C ASP A 18 -7.56 5.42 -11.42
N ALA A 19 -8.20 6.24 -10.59
CA ALA A 19 -8.20 7.69 -10.78
C ALA A 19 -6.85 8.34 -10.42
N ASP A 20 -6.04 7.67 -9.60
CA ASP A 20 -4.66 8.06 -9.33
C ASP A 20 -3.74 7.38 -10.35
N VAL A 21 -2.83 8.15 -10.96
CA VAL A 21 -1.87 7.65 -11.97
C VAL A 21 -0.90 6.62 -11.36
N GLU A 22 -0.75 6.61 -10.03
CA GLU A 22 0.16 5.72 -9.31
C GLU A 22 -0.38 5.40 -7.90
N GLY A 23 -0.13 4.18 -7.43
CA GLY A 23 -0.41 3.76 -6.06
C GLY A 23 0.39 4.55 -5.02
N SER A 24 -0.15 4.64 -3.80
CA SER A 24 0.52 5.30 -2.68
C SER A 24 1.48 4.34 -1.97
N MET A 25 2.74 4.74 -1.83
CA MET A 25 3.74 3.98 -1.06
C MET A 25 3.30 3.76 0.38
N PHE A 26 2.87 4.85 1.05
CA PHE A 26 2.44 4.80 2.45
C PHE A 26 1.22 3.89 2.62
N LEU A 27 0.20 4.04 1.78
CA LEU A 27 -1.03 3.25 1.89
C LEU A 27 -0.76 1.77 1.59
N THR A 28 0.02 1.46 0.56
CA THR A 28 0.34 0.07 0.19
C THR A 28 1.13 -0.62 1.31
N ALA A 29 2.11 0.07 1.91
CA ALA A 29 2.87 -0.46 3.05
C ALA A 29 1.99 -0.63 4.30
N PHE A 30 1.08 0.31 4.57
CA PHE A 30 0.13 0.23 5.68
C PHE A 30 -0.81 -0.97 5.53
N VAL A 31 -1.43 -1.14 4.36
CA VAL A 31 -2.33 -2.27 4.06
C VAL A 31 -1.59 -3.60 4.16
N LEU A 32 -0.37 -3.69 3.60
CA LEU A 32 0.45 -4.91 3.69
C LEU A 32 0.70 -5.29 5.15
N ARG A 33 1.07 -4.32 5.99
CA ARG A 33 1.29 -4.56 7.42
C ARG A 33 0.00 -5.01 8.12
N SER A 34 -1.12 -4.32 7.88
CA SER A 34 -2.42 -4.69 8.47
C SER A 34 -2.85 -6.09 8.09
N PHE A 35 -2.60 -6.52 6.85
CA PHE A 35 -2.89 -7.88 6.42
C PHE A 35 -1.97 -8.93 7.06
N TYR A 36 -0.68 -8.64 7.22
CA TYR A 36 0.22 -9.52 7.99
C TYR A 36 -0.24 -9.68 9.44
N GLU A 37 -0.72 -8.61 10.08
CA GLU A 37 -1.27 -8.67 11.45
C GLU A 37 -2.62 -9.42 11.50
N ALA A 38 -3.42 -9.33 10.44
CA ALA A 38 -4.74 -9.95 10.35
C ALA A 38 -4.72 -11.42 9.86
N GLN A 39 -3.59 -11.93 9.36
CA GLN A 39 -3.47 -13.28 8.80
C GLN A 39 -3.89 -14.40 9.76
N ASP A 40 -3.78 -14.16 11.07
CA ASP A 40 -4.15 -15.11 12.12
C ASP A 40 -5.68 -15.17 12.35
N TYR A 41 -6.41 -14.17 11.85
CA TYR A 41 -7.85 -14.00 12.07
C TYR A 41 -8.68 -14.14 10.79
N ILE A 42 -8.08 -13.87 9.63
CA ILE A 42 -8.74 -13.96 8.32
C ILE A 42 -7.85 -14.68 7.30
N LEU A 43 -8.46 -15.44 6.40
CA LEU A 43 -7.75 -16.03 5.26
C LEU A 43 -7.49 -14.95 4.22
N ILE A 44 -6.22 -14.62 4.04
CA ILE A 44 -5.72 -13.72 3.01
C ILE A 44 -4.95 -14.57 2.01
N GLU A 45 -5.19 -14.37 0.71
CA GLU A 45 -4.42 -15.09 -0.31
C GLU A 45 -2.97 -14.59 -0.34
N ASP A 46 -2.01 -15.50 -0.18
CA ASP A 46 -0.56 -15.20 -0.24
C ASP A 46 -0.15 -14.47 -1.52
N SER A 47 -0.88 -14.71 -2.62
CA SER A 47 -0.69 -14.05 -3.91
C SER A 47 -0.84 -12.53 -3.79
N ILE A 48 -1.76 -12.05 -2.97
CA ILE A 48 -2.05 -10.63 -2.76
C ILE A 48 -0.91 -9.99 -1.95
N LEU A 49 -0.46 -10.64 -0.88
CA LEU A 49 0.67 -10.17 -0.06
C LEU A 49 1.94 -10.05 -0.88
N ARG A 50 2.24 -11.06 -1.72
CA ARG A 50 3.40 -11.06 -2.61
C ARG A 50 3.34 -9.93 -3.63
N GLN A 51 2.19 -9.70 -4.26
CA GLN A 51 2.04 -8.60 -5.22
C GLN A 51 2.33 -7.23 -4.59
N MET A 52 1.79 -6.97 -3.40
CA MET A 52 2.07 -5.71 -2.68
C MET A 52 3.55 -5.59 -2.29
N GLN A 53 4.16 -6.68 -1.82
CA GLN A 53 5.58 -6.70 -1.46
C GLN A 53 6.47 -6.45 -2.68
N ASP A 54 6.22 -7.15 -3.78
CA ASP A 54 6.98 -7.01 -5.03
C ASP A 54 6.85 -5.58 -5.59
N TRP A 55 5.65 -4.99 -5.51
CA TRP A 55 5.43 -3.61 -5.91
C TRP A 55 6.26 -2.62 -5.06
N ILE A 56 6.23 -2.75 -3.73
CA ILE A 56 7.02 -1.90 -2.82
C ILE A 56 8.53 -2.02 -3.13
N VAL A 57 9.03 -3.25 -3.25
CA VAL A 57 10.45 -3.52 -3.55
C VAL A 57 10.85 -2.97 -4.91
N SER A 58 9.98 -3.06 -5.92
CA SER A 58 10.25 -2.51 -7.27
C SER A 58 10.44 -1.00 -7.28
N LYS A 59 9.94 -0.30 -6.26
CA LYS A 59 10.04 1.16 -6.11
C LYS A 59 11.21 1.58 -5.21
N GLN A 60 11.96 0.63 -4.62
CA GLN A 60 13.12 0.93 -3.80
C GLN A 60 14.22 1.57 -4.66
N LEU A 61 14.77 2.69 -4.19
CA LEU A 61 15.91 3.36 -4.80
C LEU A 61 17.21 2.61 -4.46
N ASP A 62 18.27 2.84 -5.24
CA ASP A 62 19.59 2.21 -5.03
C ASP A 62 20.20 2.49 -3.64
N ASN A 63 19.80 3.57 -3.00
CA ASN A 63 20.21 3.94 -1.64
C ASN A 63 19.38 3.28 -0.54
N GLY A 64 18.41 2.44 -0.91
CA GLY A 64 17.50 1.75 -0.01
C GLY A 64 16.27 2.55 0.41
N CYS A 65 16.13 3.81 -0.01
CA CYS A 65 14.95 4.64 0.30
C CYS A 65 13.75 4.28 -0.57
N PHE A 66 12.54 4.47 -0.03
CA PHE A 66 11.30 4.35 -0.77
C PHE A 66 10.77 5.75 -1.11
N PRO A 67 10.46 6.04 -2.39
CA PRO A 67 9.92 7.33 -2.79
C PRO A 67 8.51 7.48 -2.24
N ASN A 68 8.14 8.73 -1.91
CA ASN A 68 6.77 9.05 -1.58
C ASN A 68 5.94 9.12 -2.88
N THR A 69 5.44 7.99 -3.35
CA THR A 69 4.57 7.87 -4.52
C THR A 69 3.08 7.97 -4.14
N GLY A 70 2.25 8.44 -5.07
CA GLY A 70 0.80 8.66 -4.92
C GLY A 70 0.41 10.01 -4.30
N GLN A 71 -0.84 10.46 -4.53
CA GLN A 71 -1.40 11.61 -3.81
C GLN A 71 -1.78 11.18 -2.38
N ILE A 72 -1.20 11.84 -1.38
CA ILE A 72 -1.63 11.70 0.02
C ILE A 72 -2.80 12.66 0.23
N ILE A 73 -4.03 12.16 0.13
CA ILE A 73 -5.23 12.91 0.50
C ILE A 73 -5.77 12.43 1.84
N ASP A 74 -4.90 12.32 2.84
CA ASP A 74 -5.32 12.52 4.23
C ASP A 74 -4.09 12.80 5.11
N PHE A 75 -3.96 14.05 5.55
CA PHE A 75 -2.87 14.52 6.42
C PHE A 75 -3.00 14.00 7.87
N ASP A 76 -4.14 13.39 8.22
CA ASP A 76 -4.46 12.99 9.60
C ASP A 76 -3.82 11.64 10.01
N VAL A 77 -3.40 10.81 9.05
CA VAL A 77 -2.76 9.51 9.34
C VAL A 77 -1.25 9.65 9.59
N GLN A 78 -0.64 10.77 9.17
CA GLN A 78 0.80 11.01 9.30
C GLN A 78 1.19 11.64 10.64
N ASP A 79 0.26 12.29 11.35
CA ASP A 79 0.53 12.97 12.63
C ASP A 79 0.82 11.98 13.79
N GLY A 80 0.53 10.69 13.59
CA GLY A 80 0.86 9.63 14.55
C GLY A 80 2.30 9.09 14.48
N LEU A 81 3.13 9.56 13.54
CA LEU A 81 4.51 9.09 13.34
C LEU A 81 5.59 10.15 13.64
N THR A 82 5.20 11.32 14.14
CA THR A 82 6.10 12.37 14.59
C THR A 82 6.11 12.44 16.12
N TYR A 83 7.16 11.89 16.73
CA TYR A 83 7.64 12.27 18.06
C TYR A 83 9.00 12.94 17.93
#